data_AF-A0A0J1B8W0-F1
#
_entry.id   AF-A0A0J1B8W0-F1
#
_cell.length_a   1.000
_cell.length_b   1.000
_cell.length_c   1.000
_cell.angle_alpha   90.00
_cell.angle_beta   90.00
_cell.angle_gamma   90.00
#
_symmetry.space_group_name_H-M   'P 1'
#
loop_
_entity.id
_entity.type
_entity.pdbx_description
1 polymer ?
#
loop_
_entity_poly.entity_id
_entity_poly.type
_entity_poly.pdbx_seq_one_letter_code
_entity_poly.pdbx_strand_id
1 'polypeptide(L)'
;MTTDHRWETAIHEAGHAVAAIVLGGKCTHAELTLDSGHVLLDELSPDDRAFAVSAGPAAEFLAGLHEPPPRPMGEMGQGSVDLGHLPEPHTSPETPAKEPSWFSPPDDVKVARWAIEGCEKEPERWASRVYFARHIAHKIIEDHRDEILTLASRLYLAGQLDQAEVLEAIFQTREAIER
;
A
#
# COMPACT_ATOMS: atom_id res chain seq x y z
N MET A 1 -22.44 8.09 8.09
CA MET A 1 -21.23 8.90 7.86
C MET A 1 -20.64 8.39 6.56
N THR A 2 -20.55 9.22 5.53
CA THR A 2 -19.81 8.88 4.31
C THR A 2 -18.33 9.01 4.63
N THR A 3 -17.58 7.91 4.64
CA THR A 3 -16.13 7.94 4.73
C THR A 3 -15.58 8.74 3.54
N ASP A 4 -14.62 9.62 3.79
CA ASP A 4 -13.88 10.27 2.71
C ASP A 4 -13.08 9.17 2.00
N HIS A 5 -13.48 8.80 0.78
CA HIS A 5 -12.87 7.71 0.04
C HIS A 5 -11.36 7.89 -0.09
N ARG A 6 -10.89 9.13 -0.24
CA ARG A 6 -9.44 9.43 -0.30
C ARG A 6 -8.72 9.11 1.01
N TRP A 7 -9.38 9.30 2.15
CA TRP A 7 -8.81 8.99 3.46
C TRP A 7 -8.72 7.48 3.70
N GLU A 8 -9.77 6.76 3.32
CA GLU A 8 -9.79 5.30 3.36
C GLU A 8 -8.67 4.70 2.49
N THR A 9 -8.51 5.20 1.26
CA THR A 9 -7.40 4.82 0.37
C THR A 9 -6.04 5.20 0.97
N ALA A 10 -5.90 6.37 1.59
CA ALA A 10 -4.65 6.77 2.26
C ALA A 10 -4.24 5.79 3.37
N ILE A 11 -5.22 5.33 4.17
CA ILE A 11 -5.01 4.33 5.22
C ILE A 11 -4.66 2.97 4.62
N HIS A 12 -5.34 2.57 3.54
CA HIS A 12 -5.06 1.33 2.82
C HIS A 12 -3.60 1.29 2.33
N GLU A 13 -3.16 2.32 1.62
CA GLU A 13 -1.78 2.41 1.13
C GLU A 13 -0.75 2.49 2.28
N ALA A 14 -1.05 3.25 3.33
CA ALA A 14 -0.20 3.31 4.52
C ALA A 14 -0.08 1.95 5.22
N GLY A 15 -1.15 1.15 5.26
CA GLY A 15 -1.13 -0.22 5.79
C GLY A 15 -0.12 -1.10 5.07
N HIS A 16 -0.08 -1.06 3.74
CA HIS A 16 0.94 -1.76 2.96
C HIS A 16 2.35 -1.28 3.26
N ALA A 17 2.57 0.04 3.23
CA ALA A 17 3.88 0.64 3.38
C ALA A 17 4.47 0.35 4.77
N VAL A 18 3.69 0.55 5.84
CA VAL A 18 4.14 0.25 7.21
C VAL A 18 4.45 -1.24 7.38
N ALA A 19 3.57 -2.12 6.89
CA ALA A 19 3.81 -3.56 6.96
C ALA A 19 5.10 -3.97 6.24
N ALA A 20 5.38 -3.40 5.05
CA ALA A 20 6.61 -3.67 4.33
C ALA A 20 7.85 -3.26 5.13
N ILE A 21 7.85 -2.10 5.78
CA ILE A 21 8.97 -1.64 6.61
C ILE A 21 9.14 -2.52 7.86
N VAL A 22 8.05 -2.87 8.53
CA VAL A 22 8.08 -3.73 9.74
C VAL A 22 8.61 -5.13 9.44
N LEU A 23 8.28 -5.68 8.26
CA LEU A 23 8.76 -6.98 7.79
C LEU A 23 10.20 -6.93 7.24
N GLY A 24 10.88 -5.79 7.34
CA GLY A 24 12.28 -5.62 6.93
C GLY A 24 12.50 -5.33 5.45
N GLY A 25 11.43 -5.07 4.69
CA GLY A 25 11.49 -4.63 3.30
C GLY A 25 11.56 -3.11 3.16
N LYS A 26 11.13 -2.61 1.99
CA LYS A 26 11.11 -1.19 1.64
C LYS A 26 9.77 -0.79 1.01
N CYS A 27 9.39 0.46 1.25
CA CYS A 27 8.39 1.17 0.45
C CYS A 27 9.12 2.33 -0.26
N THR A 28 9.34 2.20 -1.57
CA THR A 28 10.13 3.16 -2.35
C THR A 28 9.30 4.37 -2.80
N HIS A 29 7.98 4.20 -2.91
CA HIS A 29 7.04 5.24 -3.30
C HIS A 29 5.64 4.92 -2.79
N ALA A 30 4.89 5.96 -2.42
CA ALA A 30 3.46 5.90 -2.14
C ALA A 30 2.75 7.06 -2.85
N GLU A 31 1.62 6.79 -3.50
CA GLU A 31 0.86 7.77 -4.28
C GLU A 31 -0.64 7.61 -4.00
N LEU A 32 -1.36 8.74 -3.99
CA LEU A 32 -2.81 8.83 -3.96
C LEU A 32 -3.32 9.71 -5.10
N THR A 33 -4.08 9.10 -5.98
CA THR A 33 -4.86 9.78 -7.01
C THR A 33 -6.24 10.17 -6.48
N LEU A 34 -7.12 10.66 -7.35
CA LEU A 34 -8.51 10.98 -7.00
C LEU A 34 -9.31 9.72 -6.64
N ASP A 35 -9.04 8.61 -7.31
CA ASP A 35 -9.87 7.40 -7.29
C ASP A 35 -9.10 6.14 -6.86
N SER A 36 -7.80 6.25 -6.60
CA SER A 36 -6.96 5.09 -6.26
C SER A 36 -5.72 5.50 -5.47
N GLY A 37 -5.04 4.49 -4.93
CA GLY A 37 -3.71 4.61 -4.34
C GLY A 37 -2.75 3.60 -4.97
N HIS A 38 -1.47 3.80 -4.72
CA HIS A 38 -0.44 2.87 -5.12
C HIS A 38 0.79 2.96 -4.22
N VAL A 39 1.32 1.81 -3.81
CA VAL A 39 2.64 1.70 -3.17
C VAL A 39 3.58 0.79 -3.96
N LEU A 40 4.86 1.18 -3.98
CA LEU A 40 5.95 0.36 -4.51
C LEU A 40 6.70 -0.30 -3.36
N LEU A 41 6.47 -1.61 -3.21
CA LEU A 41 7.08 -2.43 -2.16
C LEU A 41 8.23 -3.26 -2.72
N ASP A 42 9.39 -3.22 -2.07
CA ASP A 42 10.62 -3.91 -2.48
C ASP A 42 11.26 -4.68 -1.30
N GLU A 43 12.21 -5.57 -1.62
CA GLU A 43 13.03 -6.30 -0.64
C GLU A 43 12.26 -7.21 0.34
N LEU A 44 11.04 -7.61 -0.02
CA LEU A 44 10.24 -8.58 0.74
C LEU A 44 10.38 -10.00 0.18
N SER A 45 10.41 -10.99 1.07
CA SER A 45 10.19 -12.39 0.69
C SER A 45 8.77 -12.58 0.13
N PRO A 46 8.47 -13.67 -0.61
CA PRO A 46 7.12 -13.92 -1.11
C PRO A 46 6.04 -13.94 0.00
N ASP A 47 6.36 -14.51 1.16
CA ASP A 47 5.44 -14.58 2.30
C ASP A 47 5.25 -13.19 2.93
N ASP A 48 6.33 -12.46 3.17
CA ASP A 48 6.25 -11.11 3.74
C ASP A 48 5.52 -10.14 2.79
N ARG A 49 5.69 -10.31 1.48
CA ARG A 49 4.92 -9.55 0.49
C ARG A 49 3.43 -9.86 0.58
N ALA A 50 3.04 -11.12 0.77
CA ALA A 50 1.63 -11.47 0.96
C ALA A 50 1.05 -10.88 2.25
N PHE A 51 1.84 -10.80 3.32
CA PHE A 51 1.44 -10.16 4.57
C PHE A 51 1.29 -8.65 4.40
N ALA A 52 2.25 -7.98 3.76
CA ALA A 52 2.18 -6.55 3.48
C ALA A 52 1.01 -6.21 2.56
N VAL A 53 0.74 -7.01 1.52
CA VAL A 53 -0.45 -6.86 0.66
C VAL A 53 -1.75 -7.11 1.44
N SER A 54 -1.76 -8.02 2.41
CA SER A 54 -2.94 -8.23 3.25
C SER A 54 -3.18 -7.07 4.25
N ALA A 55 -2.15 -6.25 4.52
CA ALA A 55 -2.21 -5.17 5.50
C ALA A 55 -3.04 -3.97 5.04
N GLY A 56 -3.09 -3.67 3.73
CA GLY A 56 -3.88 -2.53 3.22
C GLY A 56 -5.36 -2.67 3.55
N PRO A 57 -6.04 -3.74 3.08
CA PRO A 57 -7.43 -4.01 3.45
C PRO A 57 -7.64 -4.15 4.97
N ALA A 58 -6.67 -4.73 5.69
CA ALA A 58 -6.77 -4.87 7.14
C ALA A 58 -6.70 -3.53 7.87
N ALA A 59 -6.15 -2.47 7.27
CA ALA A 59 -6.05 -1.14 7.86
C ALA A 59 -7.33 -0.31 7.70
N GLU A 60 -8.18 -0.62 6.71
CA GLU A 60 -9.34 0.21 6.30
C GLU A 60 -10.30 0.52 7.47
N PHE A 61 -10.43 -0.37 8.45
CA PHE A 61 -11.29 -0.11 9.61
C PHE A 61 -10.88 1.13 10.41
N LEU A 62 -9.60 1.53 10.33
CA LEU A 62 -9.09 2.74 10.98
C LEU A 62 -9.74 4.01 10.41
N ALA A 63 -10.19 4.00 9.15
CA ALA A 63 -10.87 5.14 8.53
C ALA A 63 -12.23 5.43 9.18
N GLY A 64 -12.87 4.39 9.74
CA GLY A 64 -14.11 4.54 10.53
C GLY A 64 -13.86 5.00 11.97
N LEU A 65 -12.62 4.94 12.46
CA LEU A 65 -12.23 5.30 13.83
C LEU A 65 -11.56 6.67 13.93
N HIS A 66 -11.06 7.20 12.81
CA HIS A 66 -10.27 8.43 12.77
C HIS A 66 -10.68 9.32 11.62
N GLU A 67 -10.80 10.62 11.90
CA GLU A 67 -11.09 11.62 10.89
C GLU A 67 -9.82 11.99 10.09
N PRO A 68 -9.94 12.30 8.80
CA PRO A 68 -8.80 12.79 8.02
C PRO A 68 -8.28 14.12 8.58
N PRO A 69 -6.98 14.43 8.40
CA PRO A 69 -6.45 15.74 8.75
C PRO A 69 -7.13 16.84 7.90
N PRO A 70 -7.35 18.04 8.46
CA PRO A 70 -7.96 19.14 7.73
C PRO A 70 -7.06 19.55 6.55
N ARG A 71 -7.61 19.51 5.33
CA ARG A 71 -6.90 20.00 4.15
C ARG A 71 -6.75 21.53 4.24
N PRO A 72 -5.56 22.10 3.97
CA PRO A 72 -5.44 23.56 3.85
C PRO A 72 -6.39 24.05 2.74
N MET A 73 -7.21 25.06 3.04
CA MET A 73 -8.27 25.58 2.15
C MET A 73 -7.79 26.23 0.83
N GLY A 74 -6.54 26.02 0.41
CA GLY A 74 -5.89 26.80 -0.66
C GLY A 74 -5.51 26.06 -1.95
N GLU A 75 -5.53 24.72 -1.99
CA GLU A 75 -4.98 23.96 -3.13
C GLU A 75 -6.04 23.11 -3.83
N MET A 76 -7.10 23.76 -4.33
CA MET A 76 -7.90 23.20 -5.41
C MET A 76 -7.22 23.52 -6.74
N GLY A 77 -6.36 22.61 -7.18
CA GLY A 77 -5.95 22.48 -8.57
C GLY A 77 -4.50 22.85 -8.85
N GLN A 78 -3.65 21.84 -9.01
CA GLN A 78 -2.64 21.73 -10.07
C GLN A 78 -1.85 20.42 -9.89
N GLY A 79 -2.40 19.35 -10.44
CA GLY A 79 -1.74 18.06 -10.54
C GLY A 79 -2.31 17.21 -11.67
N SER A 80 -2.77 17.86 -12.76
CA SER A 80 -3.06 17.16 -14.00
C SER A 80 -1.72 16.91 -14.68
N VAL A 81 -1.17 15.72 -14.51
CA VAL A 81 0.01 15.28 -15.26
C VAL A 81 -0.37 15.23 -16.74
N ASP A 82 0.33 16.01 -17.56
CA ASP A 82 0.20 16.02 -19.02
C ASP A 82 0.67 14.67 -19.58
N LEU A 83 -0.27 13.80 -19.96
CA LEU A 83 -0.01 12.52 -20.65
C LEU A 83 0.37 12.77 -22.12
N GLY A 84 1.52 13.44 -22.32
CA GLY A 84 1.87 14.08 -23.58
C GLY A 84 3.21 13.68 -24.19
N HIS A 85 3.63 12.40 -24.21
CA HIS A 85 4.55 11.91 -25.26
C HIS A 85 4.65 10.37 -25.29
N LEU A 86 4.03 9.74 -26.29
CA LEU A 86 4.32 8.35 -26.68
C LEU A 86 5.49 8.36 -27.68
N PRO A 87 6.65 7.75 -27.41
CA PRO A 87 7.63 7.47 -28.45
C PRO A 87 7.17 6.29 -29.32
N GLU A 88 7.35 6.42 -30.64
CA GLU A 88 6.95 5.40 -31.62
C GLU A 88 7.63 4.02 -31.40
N PRO A 89 6.95 2.91 -31.76
CA PRO A 89 7.43 1.57 -31.47
C PRO A 89 8.57 1.18 -32.42
N HIS A 90 9.79 1.12 -31.90
CA HIS A 90 10.87 0.37 -32.52
C HIS A 90 10.71 -1.12 -32.22
N THR A 91 10.45 -1.90 -33.26
CA THR A 91 10.38 -3.36 -33.24
C THR A 91 11.74 -3.96 -32.88
N SER A 92 11.80 -4.68 -31.76
CA SER A 92 12.90 -5.58 -31.40
C SER A 92 12.35 -6.82 -30.67
N PRO A 93 13.04 -7.97 -30.78
CA PRO A 93 12.39 -9.28 -30.75
C PRO A 93 12.07 -9.79 -29.34
N GLU A 94 10.90 -10.41 -29.24
CA GLU A 94 10.43 -11.42 -28.26
C GLU A 94 11.15 -11.46 -26.90
N THR A 95 10.80 -10.49 -26.06
CA THR A 95 10.79 -10.68 -24.60
C THR A 95 9.33 -10.99 -24.21
N PRO A 96 9.03 -11.97 -23.33
CA PRO A 96 7.64 -12.17 -22.88
C PRO A 96 7.09 -10.84 -22.40
N ALA A 97 5.94 -10.43 -22.95
CA ALA A 97 5.34 -9.13 -22.72
C ALA A 97 5.28 -8.87 -21.22
N LYS A 98 6.14 -7.96 -20.75
CA LYS A 98 6.07 -7.42 -19.40
C LYS A 98 4.69 -6.76 -19.34
N GLU A 99 3.81 -7.26 -18.48
CA GLU A 99 2.48 -6.67 -18.31
C GLU A 99 2.67 -5.15 -18.14
N PRO A 100 1.84 -4.32 -18.79
CA PRO A 100 1.98 -2.88 -18.70
C PRO A 100 2.00 -2.46 -17.23
N SER A 101 3.01 -1.69 -16.81
CA SER A 101 3.25 -1.37 -15.40
C SER A 101 2.13 -0.55 -14.73
N TRP A 102 1.09 -0.18 -15.47
CA TRP A 102 -0.07 0.57 -14.98
C TRP A 102 -1.21 -0.34 -14.47
N PHE A 103 -1.11 -1.67 -14.58
CA PHE A 103 -2.12 -2.59 -14.07
C PHE A 103 -1.57 -3.45 -12.93
N SER A 104 -1.69 -2.95 -11.69
CA SER A 104 -1.45 -3.78 -10.50
C SER A 104 -2.73 -4.57 -10.20
N PRO A 105 -2.68 -5.91 -10.08
CA PRO A 105 -3.86 -6.70 -9.72
C PRO A 105 -4.44 -6.26 -8.37
N PRO A 106 -5.75 -6.46 -8.11
CA PRO A 106 -6.31 -6.28 -6.77
C PRO A 106 -5.60 -7.14 -5.73
N ASP A 107 -5.58 -6.69 -4.48
CA ASP A 107 -4.85 -7.38 -3.41
C ASP A 107 -5.35 -8.79 -3.13
N ASP A 108 -6.66 -9.01 -3.14
CA ASP A 108 -7.23 -10.35 -3.02
C ASP A 108 -6.72 -11.28 -4.12
N VAL A 109 -6.47 -10.77 -5.33
CA VAL A 109 -5.89 -11.55 -6.43
C VAL A 109 -4.41 -11.85 -6.17
N LYS A 110 -3.63 -10.87 -5.69
CA LYS A 110 -2.22 -11.07 -5.31
C LYS A 110 -2.10 -12.13 -4.20
N VAL A 111 -2.90 -12.02 -3.14
CA VAL A 111 -2.92 -12.96 -2.01
C VAL A 111 -3.40 -14.34 -2.45
N ALA A 112 -4.44 -14.43 -3.28
CA ALA A 112 -4.91 -15.71 -3.82
C ALA A 112 -3.84 -16.40 -4.67
N ARG A 113 -3.14 -15.66 -5.54
CA ARG A 113 -2.04 -16.21 -6.36
C ARG A 113 -0.93 -16.77 -5.47
N TRP A 114 -0.47 -16.02 -4.48
CA TRP A 114 0.54 -16.49 -3.52
C TRP A 114 0.06 -17.73 -2.76
N ALA A 115 -1.18 -17.74 -2.26
CA ALA A 115 -1.71 -18.86 -1.48
C ALA A 115 -1.81 -20.17 -2.26
N ILE A 116 -2.09 -20.07 -3.57
CA ILE A 116 -2.21 -21.20 -4.49
C ILE A 116 -0.85 -21.75 -4.91
N GLU A 117 0.13 -20.87 -5.13
CA GLU A 117 1.45 -21.21 -5.67
C GLU A 117 2.15 -22.32 -4.86
N GLY A 118 2.52 -23.40 -5.55
CA GLY A 118 3.21 -24.56 -4.98
C GLY A 118 2.31 -25.50 -4.17
N CYS A 119 1.01 -25.24 -4.10
CA CYS A 119 0.02 -26.05 -3.38
C CYS A 119 -1.23 -26.30 -4.25
N GLU A 120 -1.14 -26.26 -5.58
CA GLU A 120 -2.28 -26.16 -6.51
C GLU A 120 -3.30 -27.31 -6.44
N LYS A 121 -3.00 -28.38 -5.69
CA LYS A 121 -3.86 -29.55 -5.52
C LYS A 121 -4.42 -29.69 -4.10
N GLU A 122 -4.11 -28.75 -3.22
CA GLU A 122 -4.37 -28.79 -1.78
C GLU A 122 -5.19 -27.56 -1.34
N PRO A 123 -6.48 -27.47 -1.68
CA PRO A 123 -7.30 -26.27 -1.46
C PRO A 123 -7.43 -25.87 0.02
N GLU A 124 -7.39 -26.83 0.94
CA GLU A 124 -7.34 -26.59 2.38
C GLU A 124 -6.08 -25.82 2.80
N ARG A 125 -4.95 -26.03 2.10
CA ARG A 125 -3.72 -25.28 2.34
C ARG A 125 -3.80 -23.87 1.79
N TRP A 126 -4.50 -23.65 0.67
CA TRP A 126 -4.77 -22.28 0.17
C TRP A 126 -5.52 -21.47 1.22
N ALA A 127 -6.63 -22.02 1.73
CA ALA A 127 -7.46 -21.36 2.73
C ALA A 127 -6.65 -21.06 4.02
N SER A 128 -5.83 -22.02 4.45
CA SER A 128 -4.96 -21.86 5.62
C SER A 128 -3.91 -20.75 5.41
N ARG A 129 -3.32 -20.65 4.21
CA ARG A 129 -2.36 -19.61 3.86
C ARG A 129 -3.01 -18.22 3.82
N VAL A 130 -4.18 -18.08 3.19
CA VAL A 130 -4.93 -16.81 3.18
C VAL A 130 -5.28 -16.37 4.61
N TYR A 131 -5.78 -17.30 5.44
CA TYR A 131 -6.08 -17.01 6.85
C TYR A 131 -4.83 -16.56 7.60
N PHE A 132 -3.70 -17.25 7.41
CA PHE A 132 -2.44 -16.90 8.04
C PHE A 132 -1.96 -15.50 7.63
N ALA A 133 -1.99 -15.17 6.34
CA ALA A 133 -1.59 -13.84 5.87
C ALA A 133 -2.45 -12.72 6.46
N ARG A 134 -3.78 -12.90 6.50
CA ARG A 134 -4.70 -11.94 7.12
C ARG A 134 -4.48 -11.80 8.62
N HIS A 135 -4.22 -12.91 9.31
CA HIS A 135 -3.92 -12.90 10.75
C HIS A 135 -2.65 -12.13 11.08
N ILE A 136 -1.57 -12.31 10.29
CA ILE A 136 -0.33 -11.54 10.46
C ILE A 136 -0.56 -10.07 10.15
N ALA A 137 -1.27 -9.76 9.05
CA ALA A 137 -1.63 -8.38 8.71
C ALA A 137 -2.37 -7.68 9.85
N HIS A 138 -3.43 -8.28 10.41
CA HIS A 138 -4.15 -7.69 11.53
C HIS A 138 -3.26 -7.38 12.73
N LYS A 139 -2.35 -8.29 13.11
CA LYS A 139 -1.39 -8.03 14.18
C LYS A 139 -0.50 -6.83 13.90
N ILE A 140 0.02 -6.72 12.68
CA ILE A 140 0.82 -5.57 12.26
C ILE A 140 0.02 -4.27 12.39
N ILE A 141 -1.26 -4.26 11.98
CA ILE A 141 -2.11 -3.06 12.09
C ILE A 141 -2.36 -2.68 13.56
N GLU A 142 -2.58 -3.68 14.42
CA GLU A 142 -2.77 -3.45 15.86
C GLU A 142 -1.51 -2.89 16.51
N ASP A 143 -0.35 -3.47 16.20
CA ASP A 143 0.94 -3.11 16.81
C ASP A 143 1.52 -1.79 16.29
N HIS A 144 1.15 -1.38 15.06
CA HIS A 144 1.71 -0.19 14.38
C HIS A 144 0.66 0.84 13.95
N ARG A 145 -0.44 0.93 14.71
CA ARG A 145 -1.57 1.82 14.43
C ARG A 145 -1.14 3.28 14.25
N ASP A 146 -0.26 3.78 15.12
CA ASP A 146 0.12 5.19 15.12
C ASP A 146 1.02 5.56 13.93
N GLU A 147 1.92 4.65 13.53
CA GLU A 147 2.72 4.81 12.31
C GLU A 147 1.84 4.83 11.05
N ILE A 148 0.83 3.95 10.99
CA ILE A 148 -0.12 3.91 9.86
C ILE A 148 -0.87 5.23 9.76
N LEU A 149 -1.44 5.73 10.86
CA LEU A 149 -2.20 6.98 10.85
C LEU A 149 -1.33 8.19 10.52
N THR A 150 -0.08 8.20 11.00
CA THR A 150 0.89 9.26 10.69
C THR A 150 1.24 9.27 9.21
N LEU A 151 1.56 8.11 8.65
CA LEU A 151 1.89 7.98 7.24
C LEU A 151 0.68 8.30 6.34
N ALA A 152 -0.50 7.76 6.68
CA ALA A 152 -1.74 8.03 5.96
C ALA A 152 -2.06 9.53 5.95
N SER A 153 -1.88 10.22 7.09
CA SER A 153 -2.14 11.67 7.19
C SER A 153 -1.22 12.47 6.27
N ARG A 154 0.07 12.12 6.22
CA ARG A 154 1.02 12.76 5.30
C ARG A 154 0.66 12.48 3.85
N LEU A 155 0.38 11.22 3.52
CA LEU A 155 0.04 10.81 2.16
C LEU A 155 -1.26 11.48 1.69
N TYR A 156 -2.28 11.56 2.55
CA TYR A 156 -3.55 12.23 2.25
C TYR A 156 -3.36 13.70 1.87
N LEU A 157 -2.51 14.42 2.61
CA LEU A 157 -2.20 15.83 2.40
C LEU A 157 -1.27 16.08 1.21
N ALA A 158 -0.18 15.32 1.09
CA ALA A 158 0.84 15.53 0.06
C ALA A 158 0.46 14.89 -1.29
N GLY A 159 -0.39 13.87 -1.28
CA GLY A 159 -0.77 13.09 -2.46
C GLY A 159 0.29 12.10 -2.94
N GLN A 160 1.57 12.33 -2.65
CA GLN A 160 2.66 11.40 -2.92
C GLN A 160 3.74 11.51 -1.86
N LEU A 161 4.44 10.42 -1.60
CA LEU A 161 5.60 10.35 -0.72
C LEU A 161 6.69 9.48 -1.36
N ASP A 162 7.94 9.94 -1.25
CA ASP A 162 9.10 9.12 -1.59
C ASP A 162 9.55 8.24 -0.40
N GLN A 163 10.56 7.40 -0.64
CA GLN A 163 11.09 6.51 0.40
C GLN A 163 11.56 7.26 1.67
N ALA A 164 12.22 8.40 1.53
CA ALA A 164 12.76 9.13 2.68
C ALA A 164 11.62 9.69 3.53
N GLU A 165 10.59 10.24 2.89
CA GLU A 165 9.40 10.77 3.54
C GLU A 165 8.58 9.67 4.24
N VAL A 166 8.47 8.48 3.63
CA VAL A 166 7.82 7.31 4.24
C VAL A 166 8.56 6.88 5.51
N LEU A 167 9.90 6.74 5.43
CA LEU A 167 10.70 6.34 6.59
C LEU A 167 10.65 7.39 7.70
N GLU A 168 10.74 8.66 7.34
CA GLU A 168 10.62 9.77 8.31
C GLU A 168 9.29 9.70 9.06
N ALA A 169 8.18 9.47 8.34
CA ALA A 169 6.85 9.37 8.93
C ALA A 169 6.76 8.23 9.96
N ILE A 170 7.36 7.09 9.66
CA ILE A 170 7.31 5.88 10.51
C ILE A 170 8.22 6.04 11.73
N PHE A 171 9.43 6.58 11.58
CA PHE A 171 10.39 6.66 12.68
C PHE A 171 10.12 7.81 13.65
N GLN A 172 9.61 8.95 13.19
CA GLN A 172 9.27 10.06 14.08
C GLN A 172 8.18 9.70 15.10
N THR A 173 7.26 8.81 14.73
CA THR A 173 6.23 8.30 15.65
C THR A 173 6.84 7.48 16.79
N ARG A 174 7.85 6.65 16.50
CA ARG A 174 8.51 5.82 17.52
C ARG A 174 9.28 6.66 18.53
N GLU A 175 10.01 7.68 18.06
CA GLU A 175 10.72 8.60 18.95
C GLU A 175 9.78 9.41 19.85
N ALA A 176 8.56 9.70 19.40
CA ALA A 176 7.57 10.42 20.19
C ALA A 176 6.97 9.55 21.32
N ILE A 177 6.88 8.23 21.14
CA ILE A 177 6.35 7.28 22.14
C ILE A 177 7.39 7.00 23.25
N GLU A 178 8.68 7.07 22.92
CA GLU A 178 9.78 6.78 23.87
C GLU A 178 10.14 7.95 24.81
N ARG A 179 9.52 9.11 24.67
CA ARG A 179 9.76 10.31 25.50
C ARG A 179 8.68 10.51 26.56
#